data_AF-A0AAN8PIU1-F1
#
_entry.id   AF-A0AAN8PIU1-F1
#
_cell.length_a   1.000
_cell.length_b   1.000
_cell.length_c   1.000
_cell.angle_alpha   90.00
_cell.angle_beta   90.00
_cell.angle_gamma   90.00
#
_symmetry.space_group_name_H-M   'P 1'
#
loop_
_entity.id
_entity.type
_entity.pdbx_description
1 polymer ?
#
loop_
_entity_poly.entity_id
_entity_poly.type
_entity_poly.pdbx_seq_one_letter_code
_entity_poly.pdbx_strand_id
1 'polypeptide(L)'
;MAEFVESNVLYKRIQVAELDLQGEPSSRPDLIFIRKHGPEIFTTLYESLELPNNTSENYYSIYTTIALITVELISEETMMDLIRLLLSIQDMTITSTSFTSNQKAQIHSLIISVFVLIPAMVHIPCLLDYAESVIQIRRRNYRHLLPESGVDPETSPITPSTEAFLDLMQITERLKSSGFDVAKLLQTPSYAGGMLHRHSWVESGFRTSVSDLNACPTEVDSVSSSPGLQKKYPEEALTFEYLKKIMSESTEVKKAADEEKRTRITKAFRSASFQELIRSTQSKSELQNKLHEILREAANTEEMADVPMLCREKEKPRAYEVLFPELFLY
;
A
#
# COMPACT_ATOMS: atom_id res chain seq x y z
N MET A 1 32.18 32.45 -1.09
CA MET A 1 30.91 32.41 -1.83
C MET A 1 31.23 32.37 -3.30
N ALA A 2 30.62 31.43 -4.01
CA ALA A 2 30.75 31.18 -5.45
C ALA A 2 32.05 30.47 -5.90
N GLU A 3 32.13 29.18 -5.61
CA GLU A 3 32.52 28.16 -6.60
C GLU A 3 31.77 26.86 -6.23
N PHE A 4 30.45 27.02 -6.25
CA PHE A 4 29.41 26.00 -6.12
C PHE A 4 28.72 26.02 -7.49
N VAL A 5 29.38 25.44 -8.48
CA VAL A 5 28.86 25.26 -9.86
C VAL A 5 29.26 23.83 -10.21
N GLU A 6 28.40 22.85 -9.89
CA GLU A 6 27.46 22.29 -10.88
C GLU A 6 28.19 21.79 -12.12
N SER A 7 28.60 20.52 -12.11
CA SER A 7 28.83 19.72 -13.33
C SER A 7 28.94 18.23 -12.99
N ASN A 8 27.80 17.54 -13.05
CA ASN A 8 27.66 16.17 -13.56
C ASN A 8 28.32 14.98 -12.84
N VAL A 9 28.09 14.84 -11.52
CA VAL A 9 28.25 13.53 -10.84
C VAL A 9 27.04 13.27 -9.94
N LEU A 10 25.84 13.26 -10.52
CA LEU A 10 24.60 13.00 -9.75
C LEU A 10 24.43 11.54 -9.33
N TYR A 11 25.23 10.62 -9.89
CA TYR A 11 25.21 9.22 -9.51
C TYR A 11 26.64 8.70 -9.42
N LYS A 12 27.32 8.94 -8.31
CA LYS A 12 28.51 8.13 -8.00
C LYS A 12 28.01 6.72 -7.72
N ARG A 13 28.54 5.71 -8.42
CA ARG A 13 28.21 4.29 -8.18
C ARG A 13 28.18 4.03 -6.69
N ILE A 14 27.06 3.54 -6.19
CA ILE A 14 27.03 2.86 -4.90
C ILE A 14 27.91 1.63 -5.08
N GLN A 15 29.18 1.77 -4.73
CA GLN A 15 30.06 0.63 -4.55
C GLN A 15 29.63 0.00 -3.24
N VAL A 16 28.67 -0.93 -3.31
CA VAL A 16 28.12 -1.62 -2.13
C VAL A 16 29.24 -2.19 -1.26
N ALA A 17 30.32 -2.69 -1.88
CA ALA A 17 31.52 -3.18 -1.20
C ALA A 17 32.30 -2.11 -0.40
N GLU A 18 32.22 -0.83 -0.78
CA GLU A 18 32.87 0.28 -0.06
C GLU A 18 31.99 0.83 1.08
N LEU A 19 30.70 0.50 1.10
CA LEU A 19 29.72 1.09 2.00
C LEU A 19 29.53 0.33 3.32
N ASP A 20 30.23 -0.80 3.51
CA ASP A 20 30.14 -1.67 4.71
C ASP A 20 28.70 -1.80 5.23
N LEU A 21 27.75 -2.03 4.30
CA LEU A 21 26.33 -2.09 4.62
C LEU A 21 26.08 -3.37 5.43
N GLN A 22 25.91 -3.20 6.74
CA GLN A 22 25.45 -4.25 7.65
C GLN A 22 23.93 -4.33 7.51
N GLY A 23 23.43 -5.27 6.72
CA GLY A 23 22.00 -5.47 6.55
C GLY A 23 21.35 -5.93 7.86
N GLU A 24 20.63 -5.04 8.52
CA GLU A 24 19.72 -5.43 9.60
C GLU A 24 18.41 -5.93 8.98
N PRO A 25 17.87 -7.09 9.42
CA PRO A 25 16.58 -7.54 8.93
C PRO A 25 15.50 -6.51 9.30
N SER A 26 14.64 -6.16 8.33
CA SER A 26 13.56 -5.19 8.56
C SER A 26 12.68 -5.59 9.75
N SER A 27 12.37 -4.61 10.59
CA SER A 27 11.56 -4.85 11.78
C SER A 27 10.13 -5.24 11.42
N ARG A 28 9.40 -5.89 12.35
CA ARG A 28 7.97 -6.22 12.13
C ARG A 28 7.11 -4.99 11.80
N PRO A 29 7.24 -3.83 12.51
CA PRO A 29 6.58 -2.59 12.10
C PRO A 29 6.89 -2.17 10.66
N ASP A 30 8.16 -2.26 10.25
CA ASP A 30 8.61 -1.87 8.91
C ASP A 30 8.00 -2.77 7.83
N LEU A 31 7.98 -4.08 8.08
CA LEU A 31 7.32 -5.05 7.20
C LEU A 31 5.82 -4.78 7.07
N ILE A 32 5.13 -4.44 8.17
CA ILE A 32 3.71 -4.07 8.13
C ILE A 32 3.53 -2.76 7.33
N PHE A 33 4.40 -1.77 7.56
CA PHE A 33 4.36 -0.50 6.87
C PHE A 33 4.50 -0.68 5.36
N ILE A 34 5.55 -1.35 4.90
CA ILE A 34 5.81 -1.50 3.47
C ILE A 34 4.80 -2.42 2.79
N ARG A 35 4.26 -3.44 3.47
CA ARG A 35 3.15 -4.24 2.92
C ARG A 35 1.88 -3.41 2.74
N LYS A 36 1.58 -2.52 3.69
CA LYS A 36 0.34 -1.73 3.67
C LYS A 36 0.42 -0.53 2.74
N HIS A 37 1.53 0.19 2.76
CA HIS A 37 1.70 1.47 2.07
C HIS A 37 2.62 1.40 0.84
N GLY A 38 3.42 0.34 0.70
CA GLY A 38 4.33 0.14 -0.43
C GLY A 38 3.65 0.25 -1.80
N PRO A 39 2.48 -0.36 -2.05
CA PRO A 39 1.81 -0.22 -3.35
C PRO A 39 1.53 1.23 -3.75
N GLU A 40 1.02 2.06 -2.85
CA GLU A 40 0.73 3.48 -3.10
C GLU A 40 2.01 4.31 -3.26
N ILE A 41 3.03 4.01 -2.45
CA ILE A 41 4.36 4.64 -2.57
C ILE A 41 4.96 4.32 -3.95
N PHE A 42 4.95 3.06 -4.37
CA PHE A 42 5.50 2.63 -5.65
C PHE A 42 4.73 3.22 -6.84
N THR A 43 3.40 3.28 -6.77
CA THR A 43 2.58 3.98 -7.77
C THR A 43 2.99 5.46 -7.86
N THR A 44 3.09 6.15 -6.73
CA THR A 44 3.43 7.58 -6.70
C THR A 44 4.82 7.84 -7.29
N LEU A 45 5.80 6.99 -6.95
CA LEU A 45 7.16 7.09 -7.50
C LEU A 45 7.19 6.83 -9.01
N TYR A 46 6.41 5.85 -9.48
CA TYR A 46 6.26 5.54 -10.90
C TYR A 46 5.62 6.71 -11.66
N GLU A 47 4.46 7.21 -11.21
CA GLU A 47 3.75 8.33 -11.82
C GLU A 47 4.59 9.61 -11.81
N SER A 48 5.37 9.82 -10.74
CA SER A 48 6.29 10.97 -10.67
C SER A 48 7.35 10.92 -11.76
N LEU A 49 7.88 9.73 -12.11
CA LEU A 49 8.84 9.57 -13.21
C LEU A 49 8.22 9.81 -14.60
N GLU A 50 6.91 9.61 -14.74
CA GLU A 50 6.17 9.82 -15.99
C GLU A 50 5.97 11.31 -16.33
N LEU A 51 6.09 12.20 -15.35
CA LEU A 51 5.84 13.62 -15.55
C LEU A 51 6.82 14.26 -16.56
N PRO A 52 6.32 15.03 -17.54
CA PRO A 52 7.15 15.55 -18.63
C PRO A 52 8.11 16.66 -18.18
N ASN A 53 7.82 17.32 -17.05
CA ASN A 53 8.59 18.43 -16.50
C ASN A 53 9.67 17.98 -15.49
N ASN A 54 10.00 16.68 -15.47
CA ASN A 54 11.02 16.15 -14.58
C ASN A 54 12.41 16.73 -14.85
N THR A 55 13.04 17.19 -13.78
CA THR A 55 14.43 17.65 -13.75
C THR A 55 15.34 16.56 -13.18
N SER A 56 16.65 16.71 -13.39
CA SER A 56 17.67 15.82 -12.80
C SER A 56 17.58 15.73 -11.28
N GLU A 57 17.17 16.81 -10.61
CA GLU A 57 16.94 16.83 -9.16
C GLU A 57 15.80 15.90 -8.73
N ASN A 58 14.69 15.87 -9.49
CA ASN A 58 13.59 14.96 -9.17
C ASN A 58 13.99 13.50 -9.40
N TYR A 59 14.70 13.20 -10.49
CA TYR A 59 15.24 11.84 -10.71
C TYR A 59 16.17 11.40 -9.58
N TYR A 60 17.04 12.29 -9.09
CA TYR A 60 17.90 12.01 -7.95
C TYR A 60 17.11 11.80 -6.64
N SER A 61 16.07 12.60 -6.42
CA SER A 61 15.20 12.46 -5.24
C SER A 61 14.44 11.13 -5.24
N ILE A 62 13.91 10.73 -6.40
CA ILE A 62 13.22 9.44 -6.57
C ILE A 62 14.20 8.29 -6.39
N TYR A 63 15.38 8.38 -7.01
CA TYR A 63 16.47 7.42 -6.82
C TYR A 63 16.80 7.23 -5.33
N THR A 64 17.04 8.33 -4.62
CA THR A 64 17.39 8.32 -3.19
C THR A 64 16.26 7.71 -2.37
N THR A 65 15.01 8.04 -2.67
CA THR A 65 13.84 7.48 -1.98
C THR A 65 13.75 5.97 -2.17
N ILE A 66 13.88 5.48 -3.41
CA ILE A 66 13.85 4.04 -3.69
C ILE A 66 15.05 3.33 -3.05
N ALA A 67 16.24 3.95 -3.08
CA ALA A 67 17.44 3.42 -2.46
C ALA A 67 17.27 3.29 -0.94
N LEU A 68 16.72 4.29 -0.26
CA LEU A 68 16.43 4.23 1.18
C LEU A 68 15.39 3.13 1.49
N ILE A 69 14.31 3.04 0.71
CA ILE A 69 13.35 1.93 0.86
C ILE A 69 14.05 0.57 0.67
N THR A 70 14.99 0.48 -0.27
CA THR A 70 15.75 -0.75 -0.53
C THR A 70 16.71 -1.08 0.60
N VAL A 71 17.39 -0.11 1.21
CA VAL A 71 18.34 -0.38 2.30
C VAL A 71 17.63 -0.66 3.63
N GLU A 72 16.56 0.07 3.93
CA GLU A 72 15.90 0.02 5.24
C GLU A 72 14.76 -1.03 5.30
N LEU A 73 14.03 -1.24 4.20
CA LEU A 73 12.74 -1.95 4.20
C LEU A 73 12.72 -3.20 3.32
N ILE A 74 13.86 -3.58 2.73
CA ILE A 74 13.89 -4.77 1.87
C ILE A 74 13.86 -6.05 2.70
N SER A 75 13.05 -6.98 2.21
CA SER A 75 12.97 -8.36 2.67
C SER A 75 12.76 -9.26 1.46
N GLU A 76 12.86 -10.57 1.65
CA GLU A 76 12.56 -11.55 0.60
C GLU A 76 11.16 -11.34 -0.01
N GLU A 77 10.19 -10.88 0.79
CA GLU A 77 8.81 -10.66 0.36
C GLU A 77 8.62 -9.36 -0.45
N THR A 78 9.36 -8.32 -0.11
CA THR A 78 9.24 -6.97 -0.71
C THR A 78 10.20 -6.77 -1.87
N MET A 79 11.27 -7.56 -1.95
CA MET A 79 12.21 -7.61 -3.06
C MET A 79 11.49 -7.77 -4.42
N MET A 80 10.52 -8.67 -4.49
CA MET A 80 9.78 -8.95 -5.74
C MET A 80 8.99 -7.75 -6.23
N ASP A 81 8.51 -6.89 -5.33
CA ASP A 81 7.78 -5.67 -5.70
C ASP A 81 8.73 -4.56 -6.14
N LEU A 82 9.90 -4.43 -5.49
CA LEU A 82 10.95 -3.51 -5.92
C LEU A 82 11.49 -3.87 -7.31
N ILE A 83 11.78 -5.15 -7.57
CA ILE A 83 12.20 -5.61 -8.91
C ILE A 83 11.10 -5.31 -9.94
N ARG A 84 9.84 -5.59 -9.61
CA ARG A 84 8.71 -5.30 -10.51
C ARG A 84 8.58 -3.81 -10.79
N LEU A 85 8.79 -2.94 -9.79
CA LEU A 85 8.78 -1.49 -9.96
C LEU A 85 9.85 -1.07 -10.97
N LEU A 86 11.08 -1.55 -10.81
CA LEU A 86 12.18 -1.23 -11.72
C LEU A 86 11.91 -1.70 -13.16
N LEU A 87 11.36 -2.90 -13.33
CA LEU A 87 11.02 -3.43 -14.64
C LEU A 87 9.93 -2.63 -15.33
N SER A 88 8.91 -2.16 -14.61
CA SER A 88 7.88 -1.30 -15.19
C SER A 88 8.37 0.10 -15.49
N ILE A 89 9.21 0.70 -14.64
CA ILE A 89 9.86 1.98 -14.95
C ILE A 89 10.68 1.84 -16.24
N GLN A 90 11.38 0.71 -16.40
CA GLN A 90 12.13 0.41 -17.61
C GLN A 90 11.22 0.30 -18.83
N ASP A 91 10.13 -0.47 -18.73
CA ASP A 91 9.15 -0.65 -19.81
C ASP A 91 8.51 0.68 -20.23
N MET A 92 8.10 1.51 -19.27
CA MET A 92 7.61 2.87 -19.51
C MET A 92 8.63 3.73 -20.27
N THR A 93 9.90 3.66 -19.88
CA THR A 93 10.98 4.45 -20.48
C THR A 93 11.30 4.02 -21.92
N ILE A 94 11.24 2.72 -22.19
CA ILE A 94 11.46 2.13 -23.51
C ILE A 94 10.29 2.45 -24.44
N THR A 95 9.06 2.22 -23.97
CA THR A 95 7.84 2.33 -24.77
C THR A 95 7.43 3.78 -25.01
N SER A 96 7.70 4.68 -24.07
CA SER A 96 7.33 6.08 -24.20
C SER A 96 8.17 6.83 -25.23
N THR A 97 7.48 7.58 -26.09
CA THR A 97 8.09 8.53 -27.03
C THR A 97 8.15 9.95 -26.48
N SER A 98 7.62 10.22 -25.27
CA SER A 98 7.60 11.56 -24.67
C SER A 98 8.91 11.94 -23.99
N PHE A 99 9.71 10.96 -23.56
CA PHE A 99 10.98 11.23 -22.89
C PHE A 99 12.08 11.64 -23.87
N THR A 100 12.81 12.68 -23.49
CA THR A 100 14.07 13.06 -24.14
C THR A 100 15.15 12.01 -23.93
N SER A 101 16.18 11.98 -24.79
CA SER A 101 17.33 11.08 -24.65
C SER A 101 18.02 11.21 -23.28
N ASN A 102 18.10 12.43 -22.74
CA ASN A 102 18.64 12.68 -21.41
C ASN A 102 17.75 12.09 -20.31
N GLN A 103 16.45 12.32 -20.34
CA GLN A 103 15.52 11.72 -19.36
C GLN A 103 15.61 10.19 -19.38
N LYS A 104 15.66 9.56 -20.57
CA LYS A 104 15.85 8.10 -20.68
C LYS A 104 17.15 7.64 -20.04
N ALA A 105 18.25 8.35 -20.30
CA ALA A 105 19.56 8.06 -19.70
C ALA A 105 19.55 8.17 -18.16
N GLN A 106 18.92 9.21 -17.61
CA GLN A 106 18.77 9.42 -16.16
C GLN A 106 17.96 8.27 -15.53
N ILE A 107 16.82 7.91 -16.13
CA ILE A 107 15.96 6.83 -15.63
C ILE A 107 16.68 5.48 -15.70
N HIS A 108 17.38 5.15 -16.79
CA HIS A 108 18.14 3.90 -16.87
C HIS A 108 19.33 3.84 -15.90
N SER A 109 19.94 5.00 -15.59
CA SER A 109 20.98 5.11 -14.56
C SER A 109 20.42 4.87 -13.16
N LEU A 110 19.24 5.43 -12.86
CA LEU A 110 18.50 5.15 -11.63
C LEU A 110 18.18 3.66 -11.50
N ILE A 111 17.60 3.05 -12.54
CA ILE A 111 17.18 1.63 -12.53
C ILE A 111 18.35 0.73 -12.15
N ILE A 112 19.49 0.85 -12.84
CA ILE A 112 20.63 -0.04 -12.58
C ILE A 112 21.26 0.21 -11.21
N SER A 113 21.26 1.47 -10.75
CA SER A 113 21.80 1.83 -9.43
C SER A 113 20.99 1.21 -8.30
N VAL A 114 19.65 1.24 -8.39
CA VAL A 114 18.79 0.57 -7.41
C VAL A 114 18.86 -0.95 -7.57
N PHE A 115 18.87 -1.46 -8.79
CA PHE A 115 18.89 -2.90 -9.01
C PHE A 115 20.12 -3.57 -8.41
N VAL A 116 21.29 -2.91 -8.36
CA VAL A 116 22.48 -3.44 -7.69
C VAL A 116 22.32 -3.51 -6.16
N LEU A 117 21.57 -2.59 -5.55
CA LEU A 117 21.30 -2.59 -4.11
C LEU A 117 20.46 -3.80 -3.69
N ILE A 118 19.41 -4.12 -4.46
CA ILE A 118 18.45 -5.17 -4.13
C ILE A 118 19.12 -6.52 -3.79
N PRO A 119 19.89 -7.17 -4.70
CA PRO A 119 20.50 -8.45 -4.43
C PRO A 119 21.72 -8.34 -3.50
N ALA A 120 22.29 -7.15 -3.30
CA ALA A 120 23.28 -6.93 -2.25
C ALA A 120 22.66 -7.02 -0.85
N MET A 121 21.49 -6.42 -0.64
CA MET A 121 20.82 -6.42 0.65
C MET A 121 20.18 -7.77 1.01
N VAL A 122 19.64 -8.49 0.00
CA VAL A 122 19.04 -9.82 0.21
C VAL A 122 20.05 -10.96 0.06
N HIS A 123 21.33 -10.64 -0.19
CA HIS A 123 22.43 -11.61 -0.35
C HIS A 123 22.20 -12.66 -1.45
N ILE A 124 21.83 -12.22 -2.67
CA ILE A 124 21.61 -13.09 -3.84
C ILE A 124 22.75 -12.90 -4.87
N PRO A 125 23.87 -13.65 -4.76
CA PRO A 125 25.05 -13.43 -5.59
C PRO A 125 24.79 -13.62 -7.09
N CYS A 126 23.95 -14.60 -7.47
CA CYS A 126 23.58 -14.85 -8.86
C CYS A 126 22.91 -13.65 -9.55
N LEU A 127 22.18 -12.82 -8.80
CA LEU A 127 21.58 -11.59 -9.32
C LEU A 127 22.58 -10.42 -9.35
N LEU A 128 23.51 -10.37 -8.40
CA LEU A 128 24.62 -9.41 -8.45
C LEU A 128 25.49 -9.63 -9.69
N ASP A 129 25.84 -10.88 -9.99
CA ASP A 129 26.62 -11.24 -11.19
C ASP A 129 25.87 -10.84 -12.47
N TYR A 130 24.55 -11.04 -12.49
CA TYR A 130 23.71 -10.59 -13.59
C TYR A 130 23.72 -9.05 -13.74
N ALA A 131 23.55 -8.31 -12.63
CA ALA A 131 23.62 -6.85 -12.64
C ALA A 131 24.97 -6.35 -13.18
N GLU A 132 26.09 -6.96 -12.75
CA GLU A 132 27.42 -6.61 -13.23
C GLU A 132 27.58 -6.92 -14.72
N SER A 133 27.02 -8.02 -15.23
CA SER A 133 27.04 -8.32 -16.66
C SER A 133 26.37 -7.22 -17.51
N VAL A 134 25.21 -6.71 -17.07
CA VAL A 134 24.50 -5.60 -17.73
C VAL A 134 25.33 -4.31 -17.65
N ILE A 135 25.97 -4.04 -16.51
CA ILE A 135 26.85 -2.88 -16.34
C ILE A 135 28.04 -2.95 -17.30
N GLN A 136 28.65 -4.12 -17.48
CA GLN A 136 29.78 -4.29 -18.40
C GLN A 136 29.38 -4.06 -19.86
N ILE A 137 28.20 -4.54 -20.27
CA ILE A 137 27.64 -4.28 -21.61
C ILE A 137 27.43 -2.77 -21.81
N ARG A 138 26.83 -2.09 -20.83
CA ARG A 138 26.64 -0.62 -20.88
C ARG A 138 27.97 0.13 -20.88
N ARG A 139 28.96 -0.30 -20.10
CA ARG A 139 30.28 0.35 -20.05
C ARG A 139 31.02 0.27 -21.38
N ARG A 140 30.82 -0.82 -22.13
CA ARG A 140 31.43 -1.02 -23.46
C ARG A 140 30.72 -0.23 -24.55
N ASN A 141 29.39 -0.26 -24.59
CA ASN A 141 28.62 0.17 -25.75
C ASN A 141 27.64 1.33 -25.47
N TYR A 142 27.18 1.51 -24.23
CA TYR A 142 26.07 2.40 -23.85
C TYR A 142 26.35 3.19 -22.58
N ARG A 143 27.50 3.87 -22.53
CA ARG A 143 27.98 4.53 -21.30
C ARG A 143 26.99 5.53 -20.74
N HIS A 144 26.27 6.26 -21.59
CA HIS A 144 25.24 7.23 -21.19
C HIS A 144 24.10 6.63 -20.32
N LEU A 145 23.91 5.31 -20.32
CA LEU A 145 22.95 4.61 -19.44
C LEU A 145 23.53 4.29 -18.05
N LEU A 146 24.76 4.72 -17.77
CA LEU A 146 25.43 4.52 -16.50
C LEU A 146 25.51 5.84 -15.69
N PRO A 147 25.33 5.72 -14.37
CA PRO A 147 25.58 6.76 -13.37
C PRO A 147 26.84 7.62 -13.58
N GLU A 148 27.96 6.96 -13.88
CA GLU A 148 29.30 7.53 -13.87
C GLU A 148 29.68 8.24 -15.17
N SER A 149 28.77 8.24 -16.16
CA SER A 149 29.19 8.42 -17.55
C SER A 149 29.77 9.80 -17.82
N GLY A 150 29.19 10.88 -17.30
CA GLY A 150 29.53 12.26 -17.71
C GLY A 150 29.40 12.54 -19.22
N VAL A 151 29.05 11.53 -20.03
CA VAL A 151 28.88 11.60 -21.49
C VAL A 151 27.47 12.07 -21.80
N ASP A 152 27.38 13.08 -22.66
CA ASP A 152 26.09 13.57 -23.14
C ASP A 152 25.35 12.48 -23.93
N PRO A 153 24.10 12.14 -23.55
CA PRO A 153 23.31 11.11 -24.23
C PRO A 153 23.11 11.40 -25.73
N GLU A 154 23.09 12.67 -26.11
CA GLU A 154 22.97 13.17 -27.49
C GLU A 154 24.14 12.76 -28.39
N THR A 155 25.31 12.46 -27.81
CA THR A 155 26.52 12.07 -28.57
C THR A 155 26.65 10.56 -28.81
N SER A 156 25.69 9.75 -28.33
CA SER A 156 25.72 8.30 -28.48
C SER A 156 24.76 7.84 -29.59
N PRO A 157 25.25 7.54 -30.82
CA PRO A 157 24.41 7.28 -31.98
C PRO A 157 23.78 5.87 -32.01
N ILE A 158 24.03 5.04 -30.99
CA ILE A 158 23.63 3.62 -31.00
C ILE A 158 22.38 3.45 -30.14
N THR A 159 21.30 2.97 -30.76
CA THR A 159 20.11 2.51 -30.03
C THR A 159 20.49 1.32 -29.14
N PRO A 160 20.14 1.36 -27.84
CA PRO A 160 20.45 0.25 -26.93
C PRO A 160 19.82 -1.07 -27.40
N SER A 161 20.64 -2.12 -27.45
CA SER A 161 20.14 -3.49 -27.65
C SER A 161 19.41 -3.98 -26.39
N THR A 162 18.62 -5.04 -26.54
CA THR A 162 17.90 -5.67 -25.41
C THR A 162 18.83 -6.13 -24.29
N GLU A 163 20.06 -6.50 -24.61
CA GLU A 163 21.10 -6.93 -23.66
C GLU A 163 21.58 -5.80 -22.72
N ALA A 164 21.31 -4.54 -23.07
CA ALA A 164 21.62 -3.39 -22.21
C ALA A 164 20.58 -3.18 -21.10
N PHE A 165 19.44 -3.88 -21.16
CA PHE A 165 18.31 -3.73 -20.25
C PHE A 165 18.20 -4.90 -19.29
N LEU A 166 17.48 -4.67 -18.18
CA LEU A 166 17.10 -5.74 -17.27
C LEU A 166 16.08 -6.65 -17.96
N ASP A 167 16.38 -7.95 -18.03
CA ASP A 167 15.57 -8.95 -18.69
C ASP A 167 14.83 -9.78 -17.64
N LEU A 168 13.49 -9.75 -17.71
CA LEU A 168 12.62 -10.43 -16.76
C LEU A 168 12.87 -11.95 -16.73
N MET A 169 13.18 -12.57 -17.87
CA MET A 169 13.41 -14.01 -17.93
C MET A 169 14.73 -14.39 -17.27
N GLN A 170 15.80 -13.64 -17.50
CA GLN A 170 17.08 -13.85 -16.82
C GLN A 170 16.97 -13.65 -15.31
N ILE A 171 16.27 -12.60 -14.86
CA ILE A 171 16.02 -12.36 -13.44
C ILE A 171 15.23 -13.53 -12.83
N THR A 172 14.17 -13.97 -13.51
CA THR A 172 13.31 -15.07 -13.06
C THR A 172 14.08 -16.38 -12.96
N GLU A 173 14.90 -16.72 -13.95
CA GLU A 173 15.71 -17.93 -13.95
C GLU A 173 16.69 -17.95 -12.76
N ARG A 174 17.39 -16.83 -12.52
CA ARG A 174 18.36 -16.70 -11.42
C ARG A 174 17.68 -16.76 -10.05
N LEU A 175 16.52 -16.12 -9.89
CA LEU A 175 15.72 -16.21 -8.66
C LEU A 175 15.24 -17.63 -8.38
N LYS A 176 14.70 -18.33 -9.41
CA LYS A 176 14.28 -19.73 -9.29
C LYS A 176 15.46 -20.64 -8.91
N SER A 177 16.62 -20.43 -9.53
CA SER A 177 17.82 -21.21 -9.20
C SER A 177 18.32 -20.97 -7.77
N SER A 178 17.94 -19.84 -7.17
CA SER A 178 18.26 -19.47 -5.79
C SER A 178 17.15 -19.87 -4.80
N GLY A 179 16.09 -20.56 -5.26
CA GLY A 179 15.01 -21.08 -4.40
C GLY A 179 13.84 -20.13 -4.13
N PHE A 180 13.78 -18.97 -4.79
CA PHE A 180 12.69 -18.01 -4.59
C PHE A 180 11.46 -18.32 -5.45
N ASP A 181 10.27 -18.10 -4.87
CA ASP A 181 9.02 -18.10 -5.64
C ASP A 181 8.86 -16.78 -6.41
N VAL A 182 8.80 -16.90 -7.73
CA VAL A 182 8.69 -15.76 -8.67
C VAL A 182 7.25 -15.48 -9.10
N ALA A 183 6.24 -16.19 -8.58
CA ALA A 183 4.85 -16.02 -8.98
C ALA A 183 4.41 -14.55 -8.89
N LYS A 184 4.80 -13.87 -7.80
CA LYS A 184 4.53 -12.44 -7.60
C LYS A 184 5.17 -11.58 -8.70
N LEU A 185 6.43 -11.85 -9.07
CA LEU A 185 7.16 -11.08 -10.09
C LEU A 185 6.49 -11.13 -11.46
N LEU A 186 5.84 -12.26 -11.79
CA LEU A 186 5.15 -12.47 -13.08
C LEU A 186 3.73 -11.88 -13.13
N GLN A 187 3.19 -11.38 -12.01
CA GLN A 187 1.89 -10.72 -11.99
C GLN A 187 1.97 -9.32 -12.60
N THR A 188 0.91 -8.92 -13.31
CA THR A 188 0.78 -7.57 -13.84
C THR A 188 0.76 -6.56 -12.69
N PRO A 189 1.68 -5.57 -12.66
CA PRO A 189 1.70 -4.58 -11.60
C PRO A 189 0.48 -3.65 -11.67
N SER A 190 -0.08 -3.32 -10.51
CA SER A 190 -1.26 -2.44 -10.39
C SER A 190 -1.00 -1.03 -10.94
N TYR A 191 0.25 -0.55 -10.93
CA TYR A 191 0.64 0.77 -11.43
C TYR A 191 0.92 0.79 -12.94
N ALA A 192 1.06 -0.35 -13.62
CA ALA A 192 1.20 -0.42 -15.09
C ALA A 192 -0.16 -0.64 -15.79
N GLY A 193 -1.21 -0.93 -15.02
CA GLY A 193 -2.58 -1.08 -15.51
C GLY A 193 -3.27 0.27 -15.66
N GLY A 194 -3.13 0.90 -16.83
CA GLY A 194 -3.97 2.02 -17.21
C GLY A 194 -5.44 1.61 -17.26
N MET A 195 -6.18 1.86 -16.18
CA MET A 195 -7.59 2.26 -16.09
C MET A 195 -8.07 2.14 -14.63
N LEU A 196 -8.41 3.29 -14.03
CA LEU A 196 -9.13 3.49 -12.76
C LEU A 196 -8.29 3.68 -11.47
N HIS A 197 -7.28 4.55 -11.48
CA HIS A 197 -6.98 5.35 -10.29
C HIS A 197 -8.09 6.43 -10.13
N ARG A 198 -9.24 6.01 -9.59
CA ARG A 198 -10.13 6.95 -8.91
C ARG A 198 -9.57 7.11 -7.51
N HIS A 199 -8.99 8.27 -7.20
CA HIS A 199 -8.80 8.71 -5.83
C HIS A 199 -10.15 8.62 -5.10
N SER A 200 -10.36 7.54 -4.37
CA SER A 200 -11.56 7.30 -3.59
C SER A 200 -11.11 6.65 -2.28
N TRP A 201 -10.97 7.46 -1.25
CA TRP A 201 -10.72 7.05 0.13
C TRP A 201 -11.85 6.20 0.74
N VAL A 202 -12.77 5.67 -0.07
CA VAL A 202 -13.98 4.96 0.37
C VAL A 202 -14.07 3.52 -0.20
N GLU A 203 -13.17 3.09 -1.08
CA GLU A 203 -13.36 1.81 -1.80
C GLU A 203 -12.23 0.79 -1.59
N SER A 204 -11.83 0.53 -0.34
CA SER A 204 -10.92 -0.59 -0.01
C SER A 204 -11.63 -1.95 0.10
N GLY A 205 -12.92 -2.06 -0.25
CA GLY A 205 -13.74 -3.21 0.16
C GLY A 205 -14.36 -4.07 -0.95
N PHE A 206 -14.18 -3.78 -2.24
CA PHE A 206 -15.01 -4.47 -3.24
C PHE A 206 -14.40 -4.68 -4.62
N ARG A 207 -13.22 -5.32 -4.72
CA ARG A 207 -12.75 -5.97 -5.96
C ARG A 207 -11.85 -7.18 -5.66
N THR A 208 -12.38 -8.23 -5.05
CA THR A 208 -11.80 -9.59 -5.16
C THR A 208 -12.72 -10.41 -6.04
N SER A 209 -12.23 -10.78 -7.22
CA SER A 209 -12.88 -11.69 -8.15
C SER A 209 -13.18 -13.03 -7.47
N VAL A 210 -14.37 -13.57 -7.74
CA VAL A 210 -14.97 -14.79 -7.18
C VAL A 210 -14.30 -16.11 -7.61
N SER A 211 -12.99 -16.12 -7.85
CA SER A 211 -12.28 -17.29 -8.40
C SER A 211 -11.09 -17.78 -7.59
N ASP A 212 -10.83 -17.25 -6.40
CA ASP A 212 -9.62 -17.61 -5.63
C ASP A 212 -9.90 -17.92 -4.15
N LEU A 213 -10.86 -18.82 -3.90
CA LEU A 213 -11.25 -19.22 -2.54
C LEU A 213 -10.26 -20.15 -1.81
N ASN A 214 -9.08 -20.43 -2.35
CA ASN A 214 -8.13 -21.37 -1.75
C ASN A 214 -6.77 -20.79 -1.34
N ALA A 215 -6.59 -19.46 -1.38
CA ALA A 215 -5.33 -18.83 -0.97
C ALA A 215 -5.55 -17.67 0.03
N CYS A 216 -6.26 -17.93 1.12
CA CYS A 216 -6.29 -17.03 2.27
C CYS A 216 -5.99 -17.83 3.54
N PRO A 217 -4.81 -17.70 4.17
CA PRO A 217 -4.71 -18.00 5.58
C PRO A 217 -5.51 -16.92 6.29
N THR A 218 -6.70 -17.31 6.75
CA THR A 218 -7.55 -16.65 7.75
C THR A 218 -6.93 -15.36 8.31
N GLU A 219 -7.19 -14.23 7.65
CA GLU A 219 -6.83 -12.93 8.19
C GLU A 219 -7.71 -12.65 9.40
N VAL A 220 -7.20 -13.03 10.57
CA VAL A 220 -7.68 -12.58 11.87
C VAL A 220 -7.22 -11.12 12.02
N ASP A 221 -7.93 -10.24 11.34
CA ASP A 221 -7.65 -8.81 11.38
C ASP A 221 -7.94 -8.27 12.79
N SER A 222 -6.89 -7.86 13.49
CA SER A 222 -6.78 -6.66 14.34
C SER A 222 -8.01 -6.14 15.12
N VAL A 223 -8.90 -7.00 15.65
CA VAL A 223 -9.97 -6.59 16.60
C VAL A 223 -9.62 -6.87 18.07
N SER A 224 -8.37 -7.26 18.39
CA SER A 224 -7.97 -7.71 19.74
C SER A 224 -7.00 -6.81 20.50
N SER A 225 -6.77 -5.56 20.09
CA SER A 225 -5.79 -4.68 20.75
C SER A 225 -6.30 -3.95 22.01
N SER A 226 -7.38 -4.42 22.64
CA SER A 226 -7.74 -4.02 24.01
C SER A 226 -7.93 -5.28 24.87
N PRO A 227 -7.06 -5.55 25.86
CA PRO A 227 -7.27 -6.66 26.77
C PRO A 227 -8.51 -6.38 27.62
N GLY A 228 -9.56 -7.21 27.47
CA GLY A 228 -10.64 -7.31 28.45
C GLY A 228 -12.08 -7.00 27.99
N LEU A 229 -12.32 -6.55 26.75
CA LEU A 229 -13.71 -6.35 26.26
C LEU A 229 -14.04 -7.29 25.10
N GLN A 230 -14.81 -8.34 25.38
CA GLN A 230 -15.53 -9.08 24.34
C GLN A 230 -16.55 -8.13 23.71
N LYS A 231 -16.31 -7.67 22.48
CA LYS A 231 -17.37 -7.03 21.67
C LYS A 231 -18.43 -8.08 21.38
N LYS A 232 -19.60 -7.97 22.04
CA LYS A 232 -20.81 -8.62 21.54
C LYS A 232 -21.11 -8.06 20.15
N TYR A 233 -21.21 -8.95 19.17
CA TYR A 233 -21.84 -8.61 17.89
C TYR A 233 -23.22 -8.01 18.18
N PRO A 234 -23.64 -6.95 17.48
CA PRO A 234 -25.02 -6.49 17.62
C PRO A 234 -25.93 -7.68 17.30
N GLU A 235 -26.75 -8.08 18.27
CA GLU A 235 -27.83 -9.04 18.06
C GLU A 235 -28.85 -8.39 17.12
N GLU A 236 -28.56 -8.32 15.83
CA GLU A 236 -29.62 -8.26 14.84
C GLU A 236 -30.37 -9.57 14.97
N ALA A 237 -31.54 -9.51 15.62
CA ALA A 237 -32.43 -10.63 15.77
C ALA A 237 -32.67 -11.26 14.39
N LEU A 238 -32.09 -12.45 14.18
CA LEU A 238 -32.34 -13.30 13.02
C LEU A 238 -33.78 -13.83 13.12
N THR A 239 -34.74 -12.98 12.80
CA THR A 239 -36.16 -13.33 12.83
C THR A 239 -36.43 -14.36 11.73
N PHE A 240 -37.26 -15.36 12.00
CA PHE A 240 -37.65 -16.39 11.03
C PHE A 240 -38.19 -15.78 9.72
N GLU A 241 -38.88 -14.65 9.80
CA GLU A 241 -39.35 -13.88 8.64
C GLU A 241 -38.19 -13.33 7.78
N TYR A 242 -37.07 -12.91 8.39
CA TYR A 242 -35.89 -12.43 7.67
C TYR A 242 -35.19 -13.57 6.92
N LEU A 243 -35.03 -14.72 7.57
CA LEU A 243 -34.46 -15.92 6.96
C LEU A 243 -35.37 -16.48 5.84
N LYS A 244 -36.68 -16.53 6.07
CA LYS A 244 -37.66 -16.93 5.04
C LYS A 244 -37.63 -16.00 3.85
N LYS A 245 -37.53 -14.68 4.09
CA LYS A 245 -37.42 -13.68 3.04
C LYS A 245 -36.16 -13.90 2.19
N ILE A 246 -35.00 -14.10 2.82
CA ILE A 246 -33.73 -14.37 2.11
C ILE A 246 -33.82 -15.62 1.24
N MET A 247 -34.46 -16.68 1.71
CA MET A 247 -34.57 -17.93 0.96
C MET A 247 -35.62 -17.88 -0.14
N SER A 248 -36.64 -17.02 -0.01
CA SER A 248 -37.73 -16.87 -1.00
C SER A 248 -37.45 -15.82 -2.09
N GLU A 249 -36.53 -14.89 -1.85
CA GLU A 249 -36.25 -13.77 -2.75
C GLU A 249 -35.19 -14.19 -3.79
N SER A 250 -35.57 -14.19 -5.07
CA SER A 250 -34.63 -14.48 -6.17
C SER A 250 -33.47 -13.49 -6.17
N THR A 251 -32.24 -13.99 -6.33
CA THR A 251 -31.01 -13.20 -6.38
C THR A 251 -31.04 -12.09 -7.43
N GLU A 252 -31.81 -12.28 -8.50
CA GLU A 252 -31.98 -11.30 -9.58
C GLU A 252 -32.83 -10.09 -9.14
N VAL A 253 -33.88 -10.33 -8.33
CA VAL A 253 -34.75 -9.27 -7.81
C VAL A 253 -33.99 -8.40 -6.81
N LYS A 254 -33.17 -9.02 -5.96
CA LYS A 254 -32.29 -8.29 -5.03
C LYS A 254 -31.25 -7.44 -5.75
N LYS A 255 -30.62 -8.00 -6.79
CA LYS A 255 -29.64 -7.28 -7.61
C LYS A 255 -30.27 -6.06 -8.31
N ALA A 256 -31.46 -6.23 -8.88
CA ALA A 256 -32.21 -5.13 -9.51
C ALA A 256 -32.60 -4.04 -8.49
N ALA A 257 -33.07 -4.43 -7.30
CA ALA A 257 -33.44 -3.48 -6.25
C ALA A 257 -32.22 -2.70 -5.73
N ASP A 258 -31.06 -3.34 -5.61
CA ASP A 258 -29.83 -2.67 -5.16
C ASP A 258 -29.24 -1.76 -6.24
N GLU A 259 -29.37 -2.12 -7.52
CA GLU A 259 -29.04 -1.26 -8.65
C GLU A 259 -29.97 -0.04 -8.73
N GLU A 260 -31.27 -0.21 -8.46
CA GLU A 260 -32.22 0.89 -8.38
C GLU A 260 -31.90 1.83 -7.19
N LYS A 261 -31.51 1.29 -6.03
CA LYS A 261 -31.06 2.11 -4.90
C LYS A 261 -29.80 2.91 -5.26
N ARG A 262 -28.80 2.26 -5.89
CA ARG A 262 -27.55 2.91 -6.30
C ARG A 262 -27.80 4.05 -7.28
N THR A 263 -28.67 3.84 -8.26
CA THR A 263 -29.03 4.87 -9.25
C THR A 263 -29.79 6.03 -8.61
N ARG A 264 -30.71 5.76 -7.68
CA ARG A 264 -31.41 6.80 -6.89
C ARG A 264 -30.45 7.66 -6.08
N ILE A 265 -29.53 7.04 -5.33
CA ILE A 265 -28.53 7.76 -4.53
C ILE A 265 -27.64 8.62 -5.44
N THR A 266 -27.11 8.03 -6.53
CA THR A 266 -26.24 8.75 -7.46
C THR A 266 -26.95 9.95 -8.10
N LYS A 267 -28.21 9.78 -8.48
CA LYS A 267 -29.03 10.88 -9.02
C LYS A 267 -29.24 11.97 -7.98
N ALA A 268 -29.61 11.60 -6.74
CA ALA A 268 -29.81 12.54 -5.65
C ALA A 268 -28.54 13.37 -5.38
N PHE A 269 -27.36 12.74 -5.31
CA PHE A 269 -26.10 13.48 -5.09
C PHE A 269 -25.68 14.35 -6.28
N ARG A 270 -26.03 13.98 -7.51
CA ARG A 270 -25.71 14.78 -8.71
C ARG A 270 -26.68 15.93 -8.94
N SER A 271 -27.93 15.82 -8.50
CA SER A 271 -28.97 16.82 -8.77
C SER A 271 -29.38 17.66 -7.54
N ALA A 272 -29.02 17.26 -6.33
CA ALA A 272 -29.35 18.02 -5.12
C ALA A 272 -28.47 19.27 -4.99
N SER A 273 -29.07 20.34 -4.46
CA SER A 273 -28.33 21.53 -4.07
C SER A 273 -27.49 21.29 -2.81
N PHE A 274 -26.44 22.08 -2.61
CA PHE A 274 -25.56 21.98 -1.44
C PHE A 274 -26.33 22.09 -0.10
N GLN A 275 -27.35 22.95 -0.04
CA GLN A 275 -28.18 23.10 1.17
C GLN A 275 -29.05 21.87 1.46
N GLU A 276 -29.56 21.19 0.43
CA GLU A 276 -30.33 19.95 0.59
C GLU A 276 -29.44 18.80 1.05
N LEU A 277 -28.22 18.71 0.52
CA LEU A 277 -27.24 17.71 0.96
C LEU A 277 -26.92 17.89 2.44
N ILE A 278 -26.65 19.12 2.89
CA ILE A 278 -26.40 19.42 4.32
C ILE A 278 -27.58 18.98 5.19
N ARG A 279 -28.82 19.31 4.82
CA ARG A 279 -30.00 18.91 5.58
C ARG A 279 -30.19 17.40 5.63
N SER A 280 -29.83 16.69 4.56
CA SER A 280 -29.90 15.22 4.51
C SER A 280 -28.83 14.53 5.37
N THR A 281 -27.67 15.17 5.54
CA THR A 281 -26.54 14.64 6.32
C THR A 281 -26.53 15.13 7.77
N GLN A 282 -27.39 16.08 8.13
CA GLN A 282 -27.56 16.48 9.53
C GLN A 282 -28.03 15.27 10.32
N SER A 283 -27.21 14.86 11.30
CA SER A 283 -27.53 13.73 12.17
C SER A 283 -28.88 13.98 12.81
N LYS A 284 -29.85 13.09 12.59
CA LYS A 284 -31.07 13.09 13.38
C LYS A 284 -30.66 13.07 14.85
N SER A 285 -31.23 13.98 15.62
CA SER A 285 -30.99 14.22 17.05
C SER A 285 -31.12 12.97 17.94
N GLU A 286 -31.47 11.81 17.40
CA GLU A 286 -31.59 10.53 18.09
C GLU A 286 -30.31 10.12 18.83
N LEU A 287 -29.11 10.31 18.26
CA LEU A 287 -27.86 9.98 18.96
C LEU A 287 -27.59 10.95 20.12
N GLN A 288 -27.79 12.25 19.89
CA GLN A 288 -27.60 13.27 20.92
C GLN A 288 -28.61 13.10 22.05
N ASN A 289 -29.86 12.79 21.73
CA ASN A 289 -30.90 12.52 22.71
C ASN A 289 -30.61 11.25 23.52
N LYS A 290 -30.18 10.16 22.87
CA LYS A 290 -29.76 8.93 23.56
C LYS A 290 -28.54 9.15 24.45
N LEU A 291 -27.55 9.93 24.00
CA LEU A 291 -26.41 10.30 24.83
C LEU A 291 -26.83 11.12 26.05
N HIS A 292 -27.73 12.09 25.86
CA HIS A 292 -28.27 12.87 26.97
C HIS A 292 -29.09 12.02 27.94
N GLU A 293 -29.83 11.02 27.46
CA GLU A 293 -30.56 10.05 28.28
C GLU A 293 -29.60 9.19 29.10
N ILE A 294 -28.58 8.59 28.46
CA ILE A 294 -27.56 7.77 29.13
C ILE A 294 -26.79 8.59 30.18
N LEU A 295 -26.39 9.81 29.83
CA LEU A 295 -25.66 10.69 30.76
C LEU A 295 -26.52 11.14 31.94
N ARG A 296 -27.83 11.35 31.74
CA ARG A 296 -28.77 11.61 32.85
C ARG A 296 -28.97 10.39 33.73
N GLU A 297 -29.08 9.21 33.12
CA GLU A 297 -29.25 7.96 33.86
C GLU A 297 -28.01 7.66 34.71
N ALA A 298 -26.81 7.94 34.19
CA ALA A 298 -25.55 7.85 34.92
C ALA A 298 -25.39 8.93 36.02
N ALA A 299 -25.80 10.17 35.77
CA ALA A 299 -25.72 11.25 36.76
C ALA A 299 -26.71 11.03 37.93
N ASN A 300 -27.91 10.53 37.64
CA ASN A 300 -28.91 10.21 38.68
C ASN A 300 -28.51 9.00 39.54
N THR A 301 -27.56 8.17 39.10
CA THR A 301 -27.08 7.04 39.91
C THR A 301 -26.08 7.45 41.00
N GLU A 302 -25.52 8.65 40.94
CA GLU A 302 -24.60 9.17 41.97
C GLU A 302 -25.33 9.84 43.15
N GLU A 303 -26.56 10.35 42.96
CA GLU A 303 -27.32 11.01 44.04
C GLU A 303 -27.90 10.06 45.11
N MET A 304 -27.83 8.74 44.92
CA MET A 304 -28.28 7.75 45.92
C MET A 304 -27.17 7.29 46.88
N ALA A 305 -25.99 7.90 46.85
CA ALA A 305 -24.86 7.53 47.71
C ALA A 305 -25.02 7.93 49.20
N ASP A 306 -26.04 8.73 49.56
CA ASP A 306 -26.18 9.32 50.90
C ASP A 306 -27.42 8.87 51.70
N VAL A 307 -28.06 7.75 51.32
CA VAL A 307 -29.19 7.20 52.09
C VAL A 307 -28.73 6.08 53.04
N PRO A 308 -29.01 6.17 54.36
CA PRO A 308 -28.65 5.14 55.32
C PRO A 308 -29.19 3.76 54.97
N MET A 309 -28.36 2.76 55.24
CA MET A 309 -28.40 1.32 54.97
C MET A 309 -29.63 0.54 55.50
N LEU A 310 -30.86 1.01 55.31
CA LEU A 310 -32.05 0.28 55.77
C LEU A 310 -33.26 0.26 54.83
N CYS A 311 -33.22 0.92 53.68
CA CYS A 311 -34.30 0.83 52.69
C CYS A 311 -33.74 0.80 51.27
N ARG A 312 -33.09 -0.30 50.86
CA ARG A 312 -32.81 -0.54 49.43
C ARG A 312 -33.65 -1.74 48.98
N GLU A 313 -34.81 -1.43 48.39
CA GLU A 313 -35.58 -2.41 47.63
C GLU A 313 -34.70 -2.98 46.51
N LYS A 314 -34.92 -4.27 46.21
CA LYS A 314 -34.10 -5.14 45.35
C LYS A 314 -33.72 -4.49 44.01
N GLU A 315 -32.59 -3.78 43.95
CA GLU A 315 -31.96 -3.42 42.69
C GLU A 315 -31.34 -4.66 42.05
N LYS A 316 -31.54 -4.82 40.74
CA LYS A 316 -30.91 -5.91 39.98
C LYS A 316 -29.39 -5.78 40.12
N PRO A 317 -28.68 -6.88 40.42
CA PRO A 317 -27.22 -6.84 40.54
C PRO A 317 -26.64 -6.31 39.23
N ARG A 318 -25.68 -5.39 39.35
CA ARG A 318 -25.04 -4.80 38.17
C ARG A 318 -24.26 -5.90 37.46
N ALA A 319 -24.16 -5.84 36.13
CA ALA A 319 -23.59 -6.93 35.34
C ALA A 319 -22.18 -7.35 35.80
N TYR A 320 -21.38 -6.41 36.30
CA TYR A 320 -20.04 -6.72 36.83
C TYR A 320 -20.04 -7.46 38.16
N GLU A 321 -21.07 -7.30 39.01
CA GLU A 321 -21.22 -8.04 40.28
C GLU A 321 -21.57 -9.51 40.01
N VAL A 322 -22.29 -9.77 38.91
CA VAL A 322 -22.65 -11.13 38.47
C VAL A 322 -21.49 -11.80 37.74
N LEU A 323 -20.75 -11.05 36.93
CA LEU A 323 -19.66 -11.58 36.10
C LEU A 323 -18.34 -11.74 36.87
N PHE A 324 -18.12 -10.95 37.93
CA PHE A 324 -16.89 -10.97 38.73
C PHE A 324 -17.18 -10.93 40.24
N PRO A 325 -17.93 -11.90 40.80
CA PRO A 325 -18.28 -11.92 42.22
C PRO A 325 -17.06 -12.03 43.15
N GLU A 326 -15.95 -12.61 42.65
CA GLU A 326 -14.66 -12.75 43.33
C GLU A 326 -14.06 -11.41 43.78
N LEU A 327 -14.39 -10.29 43.11
CA LEU A 327 -13.85 -8.96 43.39
C LEU A 327 -14.57 -8.23 44.54
N PHE A 328 -15.67 -8.79 45.05
CA PHE A 328 -16.56 -8.13 46.01
C PHE A 328 -16.80 -8.95 47.29
N LEU A 329 -16.07 -10.04 47.47
CA LEU A 329 -16.01 -10.78 48.74
C LEU A 329 -14.98 -10.11 49.66
N TYR A 330 -15.45 -9.49 50.75
CA TYR A 330 -14.61 -9.08 51.88
C TYR A 330 -14.51 -10.18 52.93
#